data_AF-A0A962Z9D9-F1
#
_entry.id   AF-A0A962Z9D9-F1
#
_cell.length_a   1.000
_cell.length_b   1.000
_cell.length_c   1.000
_cell.angle_alpha   90.00
_cell.angle_beta   90.00
_cell.angle_gamma   90.00
#
_symmetry.space_group_name_H-M   'P 1'
#
loop_
_entity.id
_entity.type
_entity.pdbx_description
1 polymer ?
#
loop_
_entity_poly.entity_id
_entity_poly.type
_entity_poly.pdbx_seq_one_letter_code
_entity_poly.pdbx_strand_id
1 'polypeptide(L)' 'MDGNRRWARARGMPPIYGHKHGAESVRRAVEGCCRLGVRYLTLYAFSSENWRRPMGEVGELMNLLRFYLQKE' A
#
# COMPACT_ATOMS: atom_id res chain seq x y z
N MET A 1 1.45 5.42 1.25
CA MET A 1 1.87 5.40 2.67
C MET A 1 3.30 4.91 2.79
N ASP A 2 4.03 5.42 3.79
CA ASP A 2 5.44 5.06 4.03
C ASP A 2 5.59 4.07 5.19
N GLY A 3 6.74 3.39 5.27
CA GLY A 3 7.10 2.54 6.40
C GLY A 3 6.81 1.04 6.21
N ASN A 4 6.13 0.63 5.14
CA ASN A 4 5.79 -0.77 4.87
C ASN A 4 7.01 -1.72 4.96
N ARG A 5 8.13 -1.35 4.32
CA ARG A 5 9.38 -2.14 4.37
C ARG A 5 9.98 -2.20 5.78
N ARG A 6 9.94 -1.08 6.53
CA ARG A 6 10.44 -1.00 7.91
C ARG A 6 9.59 -1.88 8.83
N TRP A 7 8.27 -1.86 8.65
CA TRP A 7 7.33 -2.69 9.41
C TRP A 7 7.57 -4.19 9.18
N ALA A 8 7.78 -4.61 7.92
CA ALA A 8 8.07 -6.00 7.58
C ALA A 8 9.43 -6.44 8.15
N ARG A 9 10.48 -5.63 7.97
CA ARG A 9 11.83 -5.90 8.49
C ARG A 9 11.86 -6.04 10.00
N ALA A 10 11.14 -5.18 10.73
CA ALA A 10 11.04 -5.25 12.19
C ALA A 10 10.38 -6.56 12.69
N ARG A 11 9.71 -7.30 11.81
CA ARG A 11 9.03 -8.57 12.10
C ARG A 11 9.70 -9.77 11.45
N GLY A 12 10.87 -9.60 10.83
CA GLY A 12 11.56 -10.66 10.08
C GLY A 12 10.76 -11.15 8.86
N MET A 13 9.83 -10.34 8.35
CA MET A 13 8.95 -10.72 7.25
C MET A 13 9.46 -10.18 5.89
N PRO A 14 9.15 -10.87 4.77
CA PRO A 14 9.41 -10.36 3.44
C PRO A 14 8.70 -9.01 3.16
N PRO A 15 9.27 -8.11 2.33
CA PRO A 15 8.72 -6.78 2.06
C PRO A 15 7.24 -6.76 1.66
N ILE A 16 6.79 -7.75 0.88
CA ILE A 16 5.41 -7.87 0.42
C ILE A 16 4.38 -7.90 1.56
N TYR A 17 4.73 -8.46 2.72
CA TYR A 17 3.84 -8.47 3.89
C TYR A 17 3.60 -7.07 4.44
N GLY A 18 4.63 -6.22 4.39
CA GLY A 18 4.50 -4.81 4.72
C GLY A 18 3.56 -4.08 3.79
N HIS A 19 3.61 -4.39 2.49
CA HIS A 19 2.70 -3.78 1.51
C HIS A 19 1.25 -4.24 1.68
N LYS A 20 1.02 -5.52 1.97
CA LYS A 20 -0.31 -6.05 2.34
C LYS A 20 -0.86 -5.37 3.60
N HIS A 21 -0.05 -5.27 4.65
CA HIS A 21 -0.44 -4.56 5.88
C HIS A 21 -0.71 -3.06 5.62
N GLY A 22 0.06 -2.45 4.73
CA GLY A 22 -0.19 -1.10 4.24
C GLY A 22 -1.57 -0.99 3.60
N ALA A 23 -1.95 -1.91 2.72
CA ALA A 23 -3.26 -1.86 2.07
C ALA A 23 -4.43 -2.01 3.05
N GLU A 24 -4.32 -2.89 4.06
CA GLU A 24 -5.31 -2.97 5.16
C GLU A 24 -5.45 -1.65 5.94
N SER A 25 -4.33 -0.94 6.10
CA SER A 25 -4.34 0.37 6.77
C SER A 25 -4.98 1.45 5.90
N VAL A 26 -4.81 1.39 4.57
CA VAL A 26 -5.54 2.23 3.62
C VAL A 26 -7.04 1.96 3.71
N ARG A 27 -7.46 0.70 3.67
CA ARG A 27 -8.87 0.30 3.76
C ARG A 27 -9.53 0.90 5.01
N ARG A 28 -8.91 0.75 6.18
CA ARG A 28 -9.41 1.34 7.43
C ARG A 28 -9.49 2.87 7.38
N ALA A 29 -8.54 3.53 6.74
CA ALA A 29 -8.56 4.99 6.57
C ALA A 29 -9.71 5.43 5.66
N VAL A 30 -9.95 4.73 4.54
CA VAL A 30 -11.07 4.98 3.63
C VAL A 30 -12.40 4.79 4.36
N GLU A 31 -12.60 3.67 5.04
CA GLU A 31 -13.82 3.41 5.82
C GLU A 31 -14.05 4.48 6.90
N GLY A 32 -12.99 4.91 7.58
CA GLY A 32 -13.05 6.00 8.55
C GLY A 32 -13.46 7.33 7.92
N CYS A 33 -12.89 7.67 6.77
CA CYS A 33 -13.24 8.86 6.00
C CYS A 33 -14.73 8.84 5.59
N CYS A 34 -15.23 7.69 5.12
CA CYS A 34 -16.64 7.50 4.77
C CYS A 34 -17.55 7.75 5.99
N ARG A 35 -17.24 7.15 7.15
CA ARG A 35 -18.02 7.34 8.38
C ARG A 35 -18.03 8.80 8.87
N LEU A 36 -16.95 9.53 8.63
CA LEU A 36 -16.78 10.92 9.06
C LEU A 36 -17.29 11.94 8.03
N GLY A 37 -17.79 11.50 6.87
CA GLY A 37 -18.26 12.41 5.81
C GLY A 37 -17.13 13.17 5.10
N VAL A 38 -15.90 12.67 5.13
CA VAL A 38 -14.77 13.27 4.40
C VAL A 38 -15.00 13.07 2.91
N ARG A 39 -15.15 14.17 2.18
CA ARG A 39 -15.53 14.14 0.75
C ARG A 39 -14.39 13.76 -0.20
N TYR A 40 -13.15 14.02 0.21
CA TYR A 40 -11.97 13.77 -0.63
C TYR A 40 -10.84 13.20 0.21
N LEU A 41 -10.29 12.07 -0.26
CA LEU A 41 -9.10 11.44 0.30
C LEU A 41 -8.13 11.17 -0.85
N THR A 42 -6.94 11.77 -0.79
CA THR A 42 -5.87 11.52 -1.76
C THR A 42 -4.81 10.67 -1.11
N LEU A 43 -4.51 9.52 -1.70
CA LEU A 43 -3.51 8.58 -1.18
C LEU A 43 -2.34 8.49 -2.13
N TYR A 44 -1.14 8.73 -1.60
CA TYR A 44 0.07 8.56 -2.38
C TYR A 44 0.54 7.10 -2.35
N ALA A 45 0.20 6.38 -3.41
CA ALA A 45 0.46 4.94 -3.57
C ALA A 45 1.77 4.66 -4.30
N PHE A 46 2.15 5.48 -5.29
CA PHE A 46 3.34 5.28 -6.12
C PHE A 46 3.88 6.63 -6.63
N SER A 47 5.21 6.75 -6.69
CA SER A 47 5.95 7.94 -7.13
C SER A 47 6.87 7.61 -8.31
N SER A 48 7.32 8.63 -9.06
CA SER A 48 8.34 8.47 -10.10
C SER A 48 9.63 7.81 -9.58
N GLU A 49 10.01 8.10 -8.34
CA GLU A 49 11.20 7.57 -7.70
C GLU A 49 11.05 6.08 -7.35
N ASN A 50 9.82 5.55 -7.27
CA ASN A 50 9.60 4.13 -7.03
C ASN A 50 9.99 3.26 -8.23
N TRP A 51 10.09 3.82 -9.43
CA TRP A 51 10.67 3.12 -10.59
C TRP A 51 12.15 2.80 -10.44
N ARG A 52 12.87 3.50 -9.55
CA ARG A 52 14.29 3.23 -9.28
C ARG A 52 14.52 2.02 -8.36
N ARG A 53 13.44 1.39 -7.87
CA ARG A 53 13.52 0.18 -7.04
C ARG A 53 13.78 -1.06 -7.91
N PRO A 54 14.24 -2.18 -7.34
CA PRO A 54 14.42 -3.42 -8.07
C PRO A 54 13.13 -3.83 -8.80
N MET A 55 13.25 -4.28 -10.06
CA MET A 55 12.08 -4.60 -10.90
C MET A 55 11.14 -5.62 -10.27
N GLY A 56 11.67 -6.60 -9.52
CA GLY A 56 10.86 -7.56 -8.77
C GLY A 56 9.94 -6.88 -7.75
N GLU A 57 10.44 -5.89 -7.01
CA GLU A 57 9.66 -5.14 -6.03
C GLU A 57 8.59 -4.27 -6.72
N VAL A 58 8.93 -3.65 -7.86
CA VAL A 58 7.95 -2.87 -8.65
C VAL A 58 6.85 -3.77 -9.18
N GLY A 59 7.20 -4.96 -9.69
CA GLY A 59 6.23 -5.95 -10.17
C GLY A 59 5.28 -6.43 -9.06
N GLU A 60 5.81 -6.70 -7.87
CA GLU A 60 5.00 -7.07 -6.70
C GLU A 60 4.03 -5.96 -6.28
N LEU A 61 4.47 -4.69 -6.29
CA LEU A 61 3.63 -3.53 -6.00
C LEU A 61 2.48 -3.41 -7.02
N MET A 62 2.77 -3.57 -8.31
CA MET A 62 1.76 -3.50 -9.37
C MET A 62 0.77 -4.66 -9.31
N ASN A 63 1.24 -5.87 -8.96
CA ASN A 63 0.37 -7.02 -8.73
C ASN A 63 -0.56 -6.81 -7.54
N LEU A 64 -0.04 -6.21 -6.46
CA LEU A 64 -0.86 -5.87 -5.30
C LEU A 64 -1.92 -4.82 -5.65
N LEU A 65 -1.55 -3.77 -6.40
CA LEU A 65 -2.50 -2.78 -6.90
C LEU A 65 -3.60 -3.44 -7.74
N ARG A 66 -3.23 -4.30 -8.69
CA ARG A 66 -4.17 -5.05 -9.53
C ARG A 66 -5.14 -5.89 -8.70
N PHE A 67 -4.62 -6.60 -7.71
CA PHE A 67 -5.44 -7.42 -6.80
C PHE A 67 -6.51 -6.58 -6.11
N TYR A 68 -6.15 -5.41 -5.56
CA TYR A 68 -7.14 -4.55 -4.89
C TYR A 68 -8.14 -3.91 -5.86
N LEU A 69 -7.74 -3.58 -7.09
CA LEU A 69 -8.64 -3.04 -8.12
C LEU A 69 -9.64 -4.08 -8.66
N GLN A 70 -9.35 -5.38 -8.54
CA GLN A 70 -10.23 -6.45 -9.02
C GLN A 70 -11.15 -7.02 -7.94
N LYS A 71 -10.82 -6.80 -6.66
CA LYS A 71 -11.49 -7.45 -5.52
C LYS A 71 -12.50 -6.54 -4.82
N GLU A 72 -12.49 -5.26 -5.13
CA GLU A 72 -13.45 -4.23 -4.70
C GLU A 72 -14.26 -3.78 -5.93
#